data_AF-A0A9E3TPG7-F1
#
_entry.id   AF-A0A9E3TPG7-F1
#
_cell.length_a   1.000
_cell.length_b   1.000
_cell.length_c   1.000
_cell.angle_alpha   90.00
_cell.angle_beta   90.00
_cell.angle_gamma   90.00
#
_symmetry.space_group_name_H-M   'P 1'
#
loop_
_entity.id
_entity.type
_entity.pdbx_description
1 polymer ?
#
loop_
_entity_poly.entity_id
_entity_poly.type
_entity_poly.pdbx_seq_one_letter_code
_entity_poly.pdbx_strand_id
1 'polypeptide(L)'
;MMSREGEVAIGAGEFATMRKGIREIIDALAEIERPTILVRGNSESYEELATACEQWPAATVLHGSGMRVDEIGFWGVGGAIPIAPFGSWRYDCCEGDGRRLLTDCPPVAILDSHSPPTNARSHA
;
A
#
# COMPACT_ATOMS: atom_id res chain seq x y z
N MET A 1 -4.68 -14.71 14.79
CA MET A 1 -4.92 -15.56 13.60
C MET A 1 -3.57 -15.69 12.92
N MET A 2 -2.94 -16.86 12.98
CA MET A 2 -1.65 -17.08 12.29
C MET A 2 -1.92 -17.13 10.79
N SER A 3 -1.14 -16.38 10.00
CA SER A 3 -1.11 -16.56 8.55
C SER A 3 -0.76 -18.03 8.24
N ARG A 4 -1.51 -18.64 7.32
CA ARG A 4 -1.06 -19.90 6.69
C ARG A 4 0.25 -19.61 5.97
N GLU A 5 1.11 -20.63 5.82
CA GLU A 5 2.40 -20.51 5.13
C GLU A 5 2.22 -19.79 3.77
N GLY A 6 2.69 -18.54 3.72
CA GLY A 6 2.72 -17.71 2.54
C GLY A 6 4.16 -17.27 2.31
N GLU A 7 4.58 -17.23 1.06
CA GLU A 7 5.94 -16.82 0.69
C GLU A 7 6.10 -15.30 0.74
N VAL A 8 5.01 -14.56 0.55
CA VAL A 8 4.94 -13.08 0.56
C VAL A 8 3.67 -12.63 1.27
N ALA A 9 3.76 -11.58 2.08
CA ALA A 9 2.60 -10.86 2.63
C ALA A 9 2.35 -9.56 1.86
N ILE A 10 1.08 -9.18 1.67
CA ILE A 10 0.69 -7.94 0.98
C ILE A 10 -0.28 -7.17 1.86
N GLY A 11 -0.01 -5.90 2.09
CA GLY A 11 -0.86 -5.00 2.88
C GLY A 11 -1.30 -3.79 2.06
N ALA A 12 -2.59 -3.76 1.70
CA ALA A 12 -3.17 -2.77 0.80
C ALA A 12 -3.74 -1.51 1.51
N GLY A 13 -2.99 -0.97 2.48
CA GLY A 13 -3.28 0.32 3.13
C GLY A 13 -4.19 0.28 4.36
N GLU A 14 -4.47 1.48 4.89
CA GLU A 14 -5.24 1.73 6.13
C GLU A 14 -4.54 1.19 7.38
N PHE A 15 -3.23 1.44 7.49
CA PHE A 15 -2.44 1.12 8.67
C PHE A 15 -2.57 2.16 9.78
N ALA A 16 -3.40 3.17 9.59
CA ALA A 16 -3.70 4.18 10.59
C ALA A 16 -5.21 4.43 10.61
N THR A 17 -5.72 4.95 11.72
CA THR A 17 -7.07 5.51 11.79
C THR A 17 -6.95 7.01 11.91
N MET A 18 -7.34 7.76 10.87
CA MET A 18 -7.23 9.22 10.85
C MET A 18 -5.82 9.72 11.24
N ARG A 19 -4.78 9.11 10.65
CA ARG A 19 -3.34 9.37 10.91
C ARG A 19 -2.84 9.02 12.31
N LYS A 20 -3.55 8.17 13.04
CA LYS A 20 -3.16 7.69 14.37
C LYS A 20 -2.97 6.18 14.37
N GLY A 21 -2.05 5.70 15.21
CA GLY A 21 -1.89 4.26 15.45
C GLY A 21 -0.95 3.54 14.48
N ILE A 22 -0.24 4.27 13.59
CA ILE A 22 0.55 3.63 12.54
C ILE A 22 1.71 2.81 13.09
N ARG A 23 2.38 3.28 14.14
CA ARG A 23 3.51 2.55 14.74
C ARG A 23 3.01 1.29 15.42
N GLU A 24 1.93 1.39 16.17
CA GLU A 24 1.33 0.26 16.88
C GLU A 24 0.91 -0.86 15.92
N ILE A 25 0.36 -0.51 14.75
CA ILE A 25 -0.01 -1.48 13.73
C ILE A 25 1.24 -2.06 13.06
N ILE A 26 2.20 -1.23 12.67
CA ILE A 26 3.40 -1.69 11.97
C ILE A 26 4.30 -2.53 12.88
N ASP A 27 4.44 -2.17 14.15
CA ASP A 27 5.20 -2.94 15.14
C ASP A 27 4.58 -4.33 15.34
N ALA A 28 3.24 -4.44 15.36
CA ALA A 28 2.55 -5.73 15.44
C ALA A 28 2.73 -6.57 14.17
N LEU A 29 2.84 -5.94 12.99
CA LEU A 29 3.06 -6.63 11.72
C LEU A 29 4.54 -7.00 11.50
N ALA A 30 5.47 -6.29 12.15
CA ALA A 30 6.91 -6.48 12.01
C ALA A 30 7.42 -7.87 12.44
N GLU A 31 6.59 -8.64 13.15
CA GLU A 31 6.83 -10.06 13.45
C GLU A 31 6.82 -10.95 12.18
N ILE A 32 6.30 -10.45 11.05
CA ILE A 32 6.33 -11.17 9.78
C ILE A 32 7.74 -11.07 9.18
N GLU A 33 8.47 -12.18 9.24
CA GLU A 33 9.83 -12.30 8.69
C GLU A 33 9.87 -12.51 7.17
N ARG A 34 8.71 -12.81 6.55
CA ARG A 34 8.60 -13.01 5.10
C ARG A 34 8.57 -11.69 4.35
N PRO A 35 9.05 -11.66 3.08
CA PRO A 35 8.91 -10.48 2.23
C PRO A 35 7.48 -9.92 2.31
N THR A 36 7.38 -8.65 2.68
CA THR A 36 6.12 -7.98 2.93
C THR A 36 6.05 -6.71 2.09
N ILE A 37 5.02 -6.61 1.26
CA ILE A 37 4.81 -5.50 0.35
C ILE A 37 3.64 -4.69 0.86
N LEU A 38 3.84 -3.39 1.03
CA LEU A 38 2.84 -2.50 1.60
C LEU A 38 2.58 -1.35 0.63
N VAL A 39 1.31 -0.96 0.50
CA VAL A 39 0.92 0.33 -0.07
C VAL A 39 0.16 1.13 0.97
N ARG A 40 0.32 2.44 0.97
CA ARG A 40 -0.42 3.34 1.88
C ARG A 40 -1.92 3.37 1.56
N GLY A 41 -2.75 3.48 2.60
CA GLY A 41 -4.18 3.77 2.50
C GLY A 41 -4.47 5.24 2.19
N ASN A 42 -5.61 5.76 2.62
CA ASN A 42 -5.86 7.22 2.72
C ASN A 42 -5.68 7.78 4.14
N SER A 43 -5.42 6.93 5.14
CA SER A 43 -5.34 7.31 6.56
C SER A 43 -3.95 7.67 7.05
N GLU A 44 -2.93 7.53 6.21
CA GLU A 44 -1.51 7.75 6.51
C GLU A 44 -0.84 8.42 5.30
N SER A 45 0.33 9.05 5.45
CA SER A 45 1.18 9.54 4.36
C SER A 45 2.05 8.38 3.77
N TYR A 46 2.68 8.54 2.59
CA TYR A 46 3.67 7.54 2.13
C TYR A 46 4.88 7.56 3.08
N GLU A 47 5.31 8.75 3.44
CA GLU A 47 6.42 9.04 4.34
C GLU A 47 6.12 8.51 5.75
N GLU A 48 4.90 8.69 6.26
CA GLU A 48 4.49 8.14 7.56
C GLU A 48 4.61 6.61 7.58
N LEU A 49 4.12 5.93 6.54
CA LEU A 49 4.21 4.47 6.43
C LEU A 49 5.66 4.01 6.25
N ALA A 50 6.42 4.65 5.35
CA ALA A 50 7.82 4.33 5.12
C ALA A 50 8.65 4.48 6.40
N THR A 51 8.48 5.58 7.14
CA THR A 51 9.15 5.81 8.43
C THR A 51 8.72 4.82 9.49
N ALA A 52 7.46 4.40 9.52
CA ALA A 52 7.00 3.33 10.42
C ALA A 52 7.68 1.99 10.11
N CYS A 53 7.94 1.68 8.84
CA CYS A 53 8.55 0.43 8.40
C CYS A 53 10.09 0.39 8.47
N GLU A 54 10.78 1.48 8.83
CA GLU A 54 12.26 1.54 8.84
C GLU A 54 12.92 0.44 9.68
N GLN A 55 12.26 -0.04 10.74
CA GLN A 55 12.78 -1.08 11.63
C GLN A 55 12.29 -2.49 11.26
N TRP A 56 11.60 -2.65 10.13
CA TRP A 56 11.08 -3.93 9.66
C TRP A 56 11.77 -4.34 8.35
N PRO A 57 12.87 -5.13 8.41
CA PRO A 57 13.73 -5.39 7.24
C PRO A 57 13.04 -6.16 6.10
N ALA A 58 11.98 -6.91 6.42
CA ALA A 58 11.24 -7.68 5.44
C ALA A 58 10.17 -6.85 4.72
N ALA A 59 9.85 -5.64 5.20
CA ALA A 59 8.85 -4.78 4.59
C ALA A 59 9.43 -3.88 3.51
N THR A 60 8.63 -3.62 2.48
CA THR A 60 8.89 -2.56 1.50
C THR A 60 7.61 -1.85 1.15
N VAL A 61 7.65 -0.52 1.23
CA VAL A 61 6.52 0.35 0.90
C VAL A 61 6.63 0.78 -0.56
N LEU A 62 5.58 0.55 -1.35
CA LEU A 62 5.51 0.90 -2.75
C LEU A 62 4.49 2.03 -2.99
N HIS A 63 4.84 2.98 -3.86
CA HIS A 63 3.93 4.02 -4.31
C HIS A 63 4.45 4.64 -5.61
N GLY A 64 3.91 4.20 -6.75
CA GLY A 64 4.46 4.54 -8.07
C GLY A 64 5.82 3.89 -8.32
N SER A 65 6.05 2.73 -7.69
CA SER A 65 7.29 1.98 -7.75
C SER A 65 6.99 0.48 -7.71
N GLY A 66 8.00 -0.31 -8.08
CA GLY A 66 7.89 -1.76 -8.10
C GLY A 66 9.10 -2.46 -7.54
N MET A 67 8.93 -3.76 -7.30
CA MET A 67 9.98 -4.66 -6.86
C MET A 67 9.79 -6.05 -7.43
N ARG A 68 10.75 -6.93 -7.16
CA ARG A 68 10.63 -8.36 -7.46
C ARG A 68 10.88 -9.15 -6.20
N VAL A 69 10.02 -10.14 -5.95
CA VAL A 69 10.32 -11.25 -5.04
C VAL A 69 10.41 -12.48 -5.94
N ASP A 70 11.60 -13.06 -5.99
CA ASP A 70 11.96 -14.10 -6.95
C ASP A 70 11.64 -13.70 -8.41
N GLU A 71 10.80 -14.47 -9.09
CA GLU A 71 10.41 -14.23 -10.48
C GLU A 71 9.14 -13.35 -10.60
N ILE A 72 8.49 -13.01 -9.49
CA ILE A 72 7.22 -12.28 -9.48
C ILE A 72 7.48 -10.79 -9.31
N GLY A 73 7.00 -10.01 -10.28
CA GLY A 73 7.03 -8.54 -10.23
C GLY A 73 5.81 -7.98 -9.53
N PHE A 74 6.04 -6.99 -8.67
CA PHE A 74 5.02 -6.26 -7.92
C PHE A 74 5.11 -4.77 -8.24
N TRP A 75 3.96 -4.10 -8.32
CA TRP A 75 3.86 -2.65 -8.41
C TRP A 75 2.85 -2.13 -7.41
N GLY A 76 3.14 -1.00 -6.76
CA GLY A 76 2.27 -0.44 -5.72
C GLY A 76 1.68 0.91 -6.07
N VAL A 77 0.37 1.06 -5.86
CA VAL A 77 -0.37 2.32 -5.98
C VAL A 77 -1.25 2.51 -4.75
N GLY A 78 -0.70 3.14 -3.73
CA GLY A 78 -1.47 3.52 -2.55
C GLY A 78 -2.29 4.82 -2.71
N GLY A 79 -3.14 5.11 -1.73
CA GLY A 79 -4.05 6.27 -1.73
C GLY A 79 -5.44 5.97 -2.31
N ALA A 80 -6.44 6.71 -1.84
CA ALA A 80 -7.77 6.68 -2.42
C ALA A 80 -7.79 7.45 -3.75
N ILE A 81 -8.34 6.88 -4.82
CA ILE A 81 -8.47 7.50 -6.14
C ILE A 81 -9.92 7.28 -6.61
N PRO A 82 -10.67 8.35 -6.97
CA PRO A 82 -10.31 9.76 -6.89
C PRO A 82 -10.46 10.35 -5.47
N ILE A 83 -10.17 11.65 -5.33
CA ILE A 83 -10.36 12.41 -4.08
C ILE A 83 -11.81 12.29 -3.60
N ALA A 84 -11.97 11.87 -2.35
CA ALA A 84 -13.26 11.76 -1.70
C ALA A 84 -13.58 13.04 -0.90
N PRO A 85 -14.86 13.44 -0.76
CA PRO A 85 -15.25 14.67 -0.07
C PRO A 85 -15.30 14.48 1.47
N PHE A 86 -14.31 13.79 2.04
CA PHE A 86 -14.25 13.47 3.46
C PHE A 86 -12.98 14.03 4.08
N GLY A 87 -13.06 14.55 5.30
CA GLY A 87 -11.97 14.90 6.23
C GLY A 87 -10.63 15.38 5.65
N SER A 88 -10.19 16.59 6.01
CA SER A 88 -8.88 17.17 5.62
C SER A 88 -7.64 16.36 6.03
N TRP A 89 -7.80 15.34 6.88
CA TRP A 89 -6.74 14.42 7.27
C TRP A 89 -6.44 13.34 6.21
N ARG A 90 -7.34 13.12 5.26
CA ARG A 90 -7.19 12.09 4.23
C ARG A 90 -6.08 12.45 3.24
N TYR A 91 -5.31 11.45 2.86
CA TYR A 91 -4.36 11.52 1.75
C TYR A 91 -4.93 10.74 0.57
N ASP A 92 -5.81 11.40 -0.16
CA ASP A 92 -6.35 10.91 -1.41
C ASP A 92 -5.48 11.41 -2.59
N CYS A 93 -5.59 10.74 -3.73
CA CYS A 93 -4.93 11.08 -4.98
C CYS A 93 -5.98 11.46 -6.03
N CYS A 94 -5.69 12.44 -6.87
CA CYS A 94 -6.54 12.68 -8.03
C CYS A 94 -6.27 11.63 -9.13
N GLU A 95 -7.18 11.50 -10.09
CA GLU A 95 -6.99 10.64 -11.28
C GLU A 95 -5.69 10.94 -12.03
N GLY A 96 -5.28 12.21 -12.05
CA GLY A 96 -4.01 12.62 -12.65
C GLY A 96 -2.79 12.05 -11.92
N ASP A 97 -2.84 12.00 -10.59
CA ASP A 97 -1.78 11.41 -9.77
C ASP A 97 -1.79 9.89 -9.91
N GLY A 98 -2.97 9.26 -9.89
CA GLY A 98 -3.12 7.83 -10.19
C GLY A 98 -2.50 7.43 -11.53
N ARG A 99 -2.76 8.23 -12.59
CA ARG A 99 -2.11 8.02 -13.90
C ARG A 99 -0.60 8.17 -13.81
N ARG A 100 -0.08 9.18 -13.11
CA ARG A 100 1.38 9.38 -12.94
C ARG A 100 2.04 8.19 -12.27
N LEU A 101 1.44 7.68 -11.19
CA LEU A 101 1.93 6.51 -10.43
C LEU A 101 1.96 5.22 -11.25
N LEU A 102 1.20 5.17 -12.35
CA LEU A 102 1.17 4.03 -13.28
C LEU A 102 2.03 4.23 -14.53
N THR A 103 2.62 5.41 -14.75
CA THR A 103 3.32 5.76 -16.00
C THR A 103 4.46 4.80 -16.31
N ASP A 104 5.26 4.48 -15.29
CA ASP A 104 6.44 3.61 -15.40
C ASP A 104 6.15 2.17 -14.99
N CYS A 105 4.88 1.82 -14.77
CA CYS A 105 4.47 0.47 -14.39
C CYS A 105 4.73 -0.49 -15.56
N PRO A 106 5.69 -1.43 -15.45
CA PRO A 106 5.93 -2.41 -16.50
C PRO A 106 4.78 -3.43 -16.50
N PRO A 107 4.72 -4.34 -17.49
CA PRO A 107 3.93 -5.55 -17.34
C PRO A 107 4.36 -6.29 -16.06
N VAL A 108 3.51 -6.23 -15.02
CA VAL A 108 3.72 -6.87 -13.73
C VAL A 108 2.74 -8.02 -13.53
N ALA A 109 3.13 -9.00 -12.72
CA ALA A 109 2.26 -10.10 -12.36
C ALA A 109 1.21 -9.66 -11.32
N ILE A 110 1.58 -8.77 -10.40
CA ILE A 110 0.73 -8.32 -9.30
C ILE A 110 0.78 -6.80 -9.18
N LEU A 111 -0.37 -6.15 -9.29
CA LEU A 111 -0.59 -4.75 -8.95
C LEU A 111 -1.28 -4.69 -7.59
N ASP A 112 -0.61 -4.11 -6.60
CA ASP A 112 -1.18 -3.82 -5.28
C ASP A 112 -1.69 -2.38 -5.28
N SER A 113 -2.99 -2.21 -5.09
CA SER A 113 -3.64 -0.91 -5.10
C SER A 113 -4.57 -0.77 -3.91
N HIS A 114 -4.49 0.36 -3.21
CA HIS A 114 -5.41 0.63 -2.12
C HIS A 114 -6.85 0.81 -2.62
N SER A 115 -7.02 1.61 -3.68
CA SER A 115 -8.32 1.82 -4.31
C SER A 115 -8.68 0.63 -5.21
N PRO A 116 -9.89 0.05 -5.10
CA PRO A 116 -10.32 -0.97 -6.03
C PRO A 116 -10.51 -0.37 -7.43
N PRO A 117 -10.08 -1.05 -8.50
CA PRO A 117 -10.33 -0.59 -9.86
C PRO A 117 -11.83 -0.59 -10.14
N THR A 118 -12.27 0.37 -10.97
CA THR A 118 -13.67 0.50 -11.39
C THR A 118 -14.18 -0.83 -11.93
N ASN A 119 -15.38 -1.23 -11.49
CA ASN A 119 -16.05 -2.48 -11.87
C ASN A 119 -15.45 -3.78 -11.29
N ALA A 120 -14.38 -3.74 -10.49
CA ALA A 120 -13.95 -4.93 -9.75
C ALA A 120 -14.72 -5.09 -8.44
N ARG A 121 -14.83 -4.01 -7.65
CA ARG A 121 -15.67 -3.91 -6.44
C ARG A 121 -16.18 -2.49 -6.16
N SER A 122 -15.89 -1.53 -7.04
CA SER A 122 -16.42 -0.16 -7.01
C SER A 122 -17.41 0.04 -8.16
N HIS A 123 -18.50 0.76 -7.87
CA HIS A 123 -19.43 1.24 -8.89
C HIS A 123 -19.03 2.66 -9.30
N ALA A 124 -19.14 2.96 -10.59
CA ALA A 124 -18.94 4.31 -11.12
C ALA A 124 -20.06 5.27 -10.69
#